data_AF-A0A9W5TDP4-F1
#
_entry.id   AF-A0A9W5TDP4-F1
#
_cell.length_a   1.000
_cell.length_b   1.000
_cell.length_c   1.000
_cell.angle_alpha   90.00
_cell.angle_beta   90.00
_cell.angle_gamma   90.00
#
_symmetry.space_group_name_H-M   'P 1'
#
loop_
_entity.id
_entity.type
_entity.pdbx_description
1 polymer ?
#
loop_
_entity_poly.entity_id
_entity_poly.type
_entity_poly.pdbx_seq_one_letter_code
_entity_poly.pdbx_strand_id
1 'polypeptide(L)'
;MADWVPTIKQLALADNACYGCGIANAEDGELFSAADIDHEDLCWDSVYRDPYEFEATDENGQPIKHHITEKATIKEVFEKQHSSIGIFIGGNKYTFANYDDDCPVGDYTFKCVSAAKNKGGAHLVMTPGGYIVICVFDENRGQNKTSSRMAAFALAEYMAANGY
;
A
#
# COMPACT_ATOMS: atom_id res chain seq x y z
N MET A 1 -1.85 -17.81 12.91
CA MET A 1 -1.43 -16.66 12.09
C MET A 1 -0.92 -15.62 13.06
N ALA A 2 0.24 -15.00 12.83
CA ALA A 2 0.77 -13.97 13.73
C ALA A 2 -0.18 -12.77 13.73
N ASP A 3 -0.43 -12.18 14.90
CA ASP A 3 -1.16 -10.93 15.02
C ASP A 3 -0.21 -9.77 14.67
N TRP A 4 -0.45 -9.15 13.52
CA TRP A 4 0.38 -8.07 12.99
C TRP A 4 -0.13 -6.68 13.37
N VAL A 5 -1.35 -6.55 13.90
CA VAL A 5 -1.95 -5.25 14.21
C VAL A 5 -1.07 -4.44 15.18
N PRO A 6 -0.55 -5.01 16.29
CA PRO A 6 0.33 -4.27 17.20
C PRO A 6 1.60 -3.76 16.51
N THR A 7 2.23 -4.60 15.67
CA THR A 7 3.45 -4.25 14.94
C THR A 7 3.21 -3.18 13.89
N ILE A 8 2.09 -3.28 13.15
CA ILE A 8 1.67 -2.25 12.19
C ILE A 8 1.48 -0.92 12.92
N LYS A 9 0.76 -0.92 14.05
CA LYS A 9 0.54 0.29 14.85
C LYS A 9 1.84 0.92 15.32
N GLN A 10 2.78 0.10 15.79
CA GLN A 10 4.06 0.58 16.31
C GLN A 10 4.98 1.14 15.23
N LEU A 11 5.05 0.50 14.06
CA LEU A 11 6.06 0.81 13.05
C LEU A 11 5.53 1.69 11.90
N ALA A 12 4.29 1.48 11.48
CA ALA A 12 3.71 2.17 10.34
C ALA A 12 2.84 3.38 10.73
N LEU A 13 2.11 3.29 11.86
CA LEU A 13 1.08 4.26 12.25
C LEU A 13 1.51 5.18 13.40
N ALA A 14 2.59 4.83 14.10
CA ALA A 14 3.14 5.66 15.17
C ALA A 14 3.51 7.06 14.66
N ASP A 15 3.48 8.03 15.58
CA ASP A 15 3.77 9.45 15.30
C ASP A 15 2.94 10.05 14.15
N ASN A 16 1.77 9.45 13.87
CA ASN A 16 0.90 9.86 12.77
C ASN A 16 1.63 9.80 11.40
N ALA A 17 2.55 8.86 11.21
CA ALA A 17 3.31 8.73 9.96
C ALA A 17 2.43 8.32 8.77
N CYS A 18 1.52 7.37 8.99
CA CYS A 18 0.50 6.90 8.06
C CYS A 18 -0.86 6.85 8.77
N TYR A 19 -1.96 6.92 8.03
CA TYR A 19 -3.29 6.72 8.63
C TYR A 19 -3.77 5.28 8.54
N GLY A 20 -3.26 4.50 7.59
CA GLY A 20 -3.63 3.11 7.38
C GLY A 20 -2.46 2.31 6.82
N CYS A 21 -2.43 1.02 7.15
CA CYS A 21 -1.43 0.10 6.66
C CYS A 21 -1.98 -1.32 6.52
N GLY A 22 -1.56 -2.01 5.47
CA GLY A 22 -1.91 -3.41 5.19
C GLY A 22 -0.68 -4.23 4.84
N ILE A 23 -0.76 -5.53 5.04
CA ILE A 23 0.26 -6.50 4.63
C ILE A 23 -0.40 -7.53 3.72
N ALA A 24 0.15 -7.66 2.52
CA ALA A 24 -0.28 -8.62 1.51
C ALA A 24 0.77 -9.67 1.20
N ASN A 25 0.33 -10.83 0.71
CA ASN A 25 1.21 -11.81 0.09
C ASN A 25 1.56 -11.36 -1.35
N ALA A 26 2.82 -11.43 -1.75
CA ALA A 26 3.24 -11.06 -3.10
C ALA A 26 2.78 -12.05 -4.18
N GLU A 27 2.49 -13.31 -3.82
CA GLU A 27 2.06 -14.36 -4.74
C GLU A 27 0.72 -14.01 -5.42
N ASP A 28 -0.26 -13.56 -4.62
CA ASP A 28 -1.63 -13.29 -5.06
C ASP A 28 -2.12 -11.84 -4.80
N GLY A 29 -1.36 -11.06 -4.03
CA GLY A 29 -1.72 -9.70 -3.63
C GLY A 29 -2.79 -9.63 -2.54
N GLU A 30 -3.17 -10.76 -1.93
CA GLU A 30 -4.21 -10.81 -0.90
C GLU A 30 -3.68 -10.24 0.41
N LEU A 31 -4.40 -9.28 0.99
CA LEU A 31 -4.06 -8.76 2.31
C LEU A 31 -4.50 -9.76 3.39
N PHE A 32 -3.62 -10.02 4.36
CA PHE A 32 -3.92 -10.91 5.50
C PHE A 32 -3.86 -10.19 6.85
N SER A 33 -3.40 -8.94 6.88
CA SER A 33 -3.53 -8.06 8.04
C SER A 33 -3.64 -6.61 7.61
N ALA A 34 -4.40 -5.82 8.38
CA ALA A 34 -4.52 -4.39 8.18
C ALA A 34 -4.85 -3.68 9.50
N ALA A 35 -4.41 -2.44 9.62
CA ALA A 35 -4.75 -1.57 10.73
C ALA A 35 -4.81 -0.12 10.27
N ASP A 36 -5.53 0.70 11.03
CA ASP A 36 -5.51 2.15 10.91
C ASP A 36 -5.25 2.80 12.26
N ILE A 37 -5.10 4.12 12.23
CA ILE A 37 -4.81 4.92 13.42
C ILE A 37 -6.06 5.16 14.29
N ASP A 38 -7.25 4.99 13.73
CA ASP A 38 -8.53 5.39 14.35
C ASP A 38 -9.22 4.22 15.09
N HIS A 39 -8.81 2.97 14.84
CA HIS A 39 -9.37 1.75 15.44
C HIS A 39 -8.30 0.94 16.16
N GLU A 40 -8.59 0.34 17.31
CA GLU A 40 -7.60 -0.45 18.07
C GLU A 40 -7.29 -1.82 17.45
N ASP A 41 -8.27 -2.44 16.81
CA ASP A 41 -8.21 -3.79 16.28
C ASP A 41 -7.92 -3.82 14.77
N LEU A 42 -7.96 -5.02 14.19
CA LEU A 42 -7.89 -5.28 12.75
C LEU A 42 -8.90 -4.41 12.01
N CYS A 43 -8.43 -3.57 11.08
CA CYS A 43 -9.27 -2.68 10.30
C CYS A 43 -8.80 -2.63 8.84
N TRP A 44 -9.73 -2.93 7.92
CA TRP A 44 -9.46 -3.07 6.50
C TRP A 44 -9.76 -1.81 5.70
N ASP A 45 -10.68 -0.97 6.17
CA ASP A 45 -11.30 0.12 5.40
C ASP A 45 -10.31 1.11 4.79
N SER A 46 -9.16 1.31 5.44
CA SER A 46 -8.12 2.21 4.96
C SER A 46 -7.30 1.66 3.78
N VAL A 47 -7.27 0.34 3.59
CA VAL A 47 -6.35 -0.34 2.65
C VAL A 47 -6.98 -1.43 1.78
N TYR A 48 -8.23 -1.81 2.04
CA TYR A 48 -8.93 -2.84 1.30
C TYR A 48 -10.40 -2.50 1.09
N ARG A 49 -10.92 -2.88 -0.07
CA ARG A 49 -12.34 -2.94 -0.37
C ARG A 49 -12.66 -4.17 -1.22
N ASP A 50 -13.81 -4.80 -0.93
CA ASP A 50 -14.36 -5.87 -1.77
C ASP A 50 -14.51 -5.43 -3.24
N PRO A 51 -14.39 -6.36 -4.21
CA PRO A 51 -14.49 -6.04 -5.63
C PRO A 51 -15.70 -5.18 -6.01
N TYR A 52 -15.48 -4.17 -6.86
CA TYR A 52 -16.50 -3.15 -7.16
C TYR A 52 -16.40 -2.63 -8.60
N GLU A 53 -17.48 -2.01 -9.10
CA GLU A 53 -17.44 -1.29 -10.37
C GLU A 53 -16.86 0.12 -10.18
N PHE A 54 -15.89 0.49 -11.00
CA PHE A 54 -15.36 1.84 -11.10
C PHE A 54 -15.63 2.41 -12.48
N GLU A 55 -16.30 3.56 -12.54
CA GLU A 55 -16.52 4.28 -13.79
C GLU A 55 -15.39 5.28 -14.02
N ALA A 56 -14.71 5.12 -15.15
CA ALA A 56 -13.70 6.05 -15.65
C ALA A 56 -14.19 6.69 -16.94
N THR A 57 -13.41 7.65 -17.45
CA THR A 57 -13.66 8.27 -18.75
C THR A 57 -12.55 7.86 -19.71
N ASP A 58 -12.92 7.45 -20.93
CA ASP A 58 -11.97 7.13 -21.98
C ASP A 58 -11.37 8.39 -22.65
N GLU A 59 -10.49 8.20 -23.63
CA GLU A 59 -9.84 9.27 -24.39
C GLU A 59 -10.82 10.17 -25.17
N ASN A 60 -12.04 9.67 -25.42
CA ASN A 60 -13.09 10.37 -26.17
C ASN A 60 -14.13 11.01 -25.23
N GLY A 61 -13.93 10.96 -23.91
CA GLY A 61 -14.90 11.51 -22.96
C GLY A 61 -16.08 10.58 -22.65
N GLN A 62 -16.07 9.32 -23.10
CA GLN A 62 -17.13 8.37 -22.86
C GLN A 62 -16.90 7.58 -21.56
N PRO A 63 -17.98 7.26 -20.81
CA PRO A 63 -17.87 6.46 -19.60
C PRO A 63 -17.47 5.02 -19.96
N ILE A 64 -16.46 4.50 -19.27
CA ILE A 64 -16.03 3.10 -19.31
C ILE A 64 -16.09 2.52 -17.90
N LYS A 65 -16.65 1.32 -17.77
CA LYS A 65 -16.72 0.60 -16.50
C LYS A 65 -15.59 -0.40 -16.37
N HIS A 66 -14.89 -0.36 -15.24
CA HIS A 66 -13.89 -1.34 -14.85
C HIS A 66 -14.40 -2.15 -13.66
N HIS A 67 -14.25 -3.47 -13.71
CA HIS A 67 -14.42 -4.31 -12.53
C HIS A 67 -13.09 -4.32 -11.76
N ILE A 68 -13.07 -3.67 -10.61
CA ILE A 68 -11.87 -3.50 -9.79
C ILE A 68 -11.76 -4.65 -8.81
N THR A 69 -10.56 -5.21 -8.75
CA THR A 69 -10.10 -6.11 -7.70
C THR A 69 -8.76 -5.57 -7.22
N GLU A 70 -8.71 -4.99 -6.02
CA GLU A 70 -7.58 -4.17 -5.56
C GLU A 70 -6.25 -4.93 -5.60
N LYS A 71 -6.24 -6.20 -5.15
CA LYS A 71 -5.07 -7.07 -5.22
C LYS A 71 -4.48 -7.22 -6.62
N ALA A 72 -5.31 -7.23 -7.66
CA ALA A 72 -4.83 -7.32 -9.04
C ALA A 72 -4.08 -6.05 -9.45
N THR A 73 -4.54 -4.89 -8.99
CA THR A 73 -3.91 -3.59 -9.28
C THR A 73 -2.61 -3.40 -8.48
N ILE A 74 -2.55 -3.94 -7.27
CA ILE A 74 -1.34 -4.00 -6.45
C ILE A 74 -0.29 -4.93 -7.09
N LYS A 75 -0.71 -6.10 -7.55
CA LYS A 75 0.20 -7.07 -8.19
C LYS A 75 0.76 -6.54 -9.51
N GLU A 76 -0.10 -5.90 -10.32
CA GLU A 76 0.26 -5.35 -11.62
C GLU A 76 1.48 -4.43 -11.55
N VAL A 77 1.56 -3.55 -10.54
CA VAL A 77 2.66 -2.57 -10.45
C VAL A 77 4.00 -3.19 -10.14
N PHE A 78 4.04 -4.36 -9.49
CA PHE A 78 5.29 -5.09 -9.25
C PHE A 78 5.67 -6.00 -10.42
N GLU A 79 4.69 -6.53 -11.16
CA GLU A 79 4.92 -7.36 -12.35
C GLU A 79 5.33 -6.53 -13.57
N LYS A 80 4.67 -5.38 -13.78
CA LYS A 80 4.82 -4.55 -14.99
C LYS A 80 5.59 -3.26 -14.77
N GLN A 81 5.87 -2.88 -13.52
CA GLN A 81 6.49 -1.59 -13.16
C GLN A 81 5.69 -0.39 -13.71
N HIS A 82 4.37 -0.58 -13.83
CA HIS A 82 3.43 0.37 -14.40
C HIS A 82 2.01 0.03 -13.91
N SER A 83 1.07 0.98 -14.01
CA SER A 83 -0.34 0.74 -13.71
C SER A 83 -1.22 1.15 -14.88
N SER A 84 -2.04 0.23 -15.39
CA SER A 84 -2.87 0.50 -16.57
C SER A 84 -4.09 1.38 -16.28
N ILE A 85 -4.70 1.23 -15.10
CA ILE A 85 -5.95 1.93 -14.75
C ILE A 85 -5.85 2.77 -13.47
N GLY A 86 -4.67 2.79 -12.83
CA GLY A 86 -4.45 3.28 -11.47
C GLY A 86 -4.33 2.13 -10.47
N ILE A 87 -3.75 2.45 -9.33
CA ILE A 87 -3.60 1.53 -8.20
C ILE A 87 -4.78 1.77 -7.27
N PHE A 88 -5.53 0.74 -6.93
CA PHE A 88 -6.73 0.86 -6.10
C PHE A 88 -6.47 0.25 -4.72
N ILE A 89 -6.70 1.06 -3.69
CA ILE A 89 -6.41 0.73 -2.28
C ILE A 89 -7.51 1.34 -1.42
N GLY A 90 -8.23 0.52 -0.63
CA GLY A 90 -9.28 1.01 0.28
C GLY A 90 -10.40 1.76 -0.45
N GLY A 91 -10.74 1.35 -1.65
CA GLY A 91 -11.74 1.98 -2.53
C GLY A 91 -11.27 3.26 -3.23
N ASN A 92 -10.02 3.69 -3.02
CA ASN A 92 -9.48 4.92 -3.59
C ASN A 92 -8.55 4.63 -4.78
N LYS A 93 -8.66 5.44 -5.83
CA LYS A 93 -7.73 5.40 -6.97
C LYS A 93 -6.49 6.26 -6.68
N TYR A 94 -5.32 5.67 -6.90
CA TYR A 94 -4.02 6.32 -6.84
C TYR A 94 -3.34 6.28 -8.22
N THR A 95 -2.65 7.36 -8.55
CA THR A 95 -1.77 7.45 -9.72
C THR A 95 -0.42 6.80 -9.39
N PHE A 96 0.05 5.91 -10.26
CA PHE A 96 1.41 5.39 -10.19
C PHE A 96 2.41 6.54 -10.40
N ALA A 97 3.30 6.77 -9.43
CA ALA A 97 4.25 7.87 -9.49
C ALA A 97 5.69 7.40 -9.75
N ASN A 98 6.12 6.32 -9.09
CA ASN A 98 7.48 5.81 -9.24
C ASN A 98 7.56 4.32 -8.86
N TYR A 99 8.48 3.61 -9.48
CA TYR A 99 8.92 2.27 -9.09
C TYR A 99 10.45 2.30 -8.90
N ASP A 100 10.93 1.77 -7.79
CA ASP A 100 12.33 1.71 -7.39
C ASP A 100 12.64 0.29 -6.92
N ASP A 101 13.49 -0.46 -7.61
CA ASP A 101 13.84 -1.84 -7.29
C ASP A 101 15.14 -2.01 -6.50
N ASP A 102 15.81 -0.90 -6.15
CA ASP A 102 17.08 -0.92 -5.43
C ASP A 102 17.01 0.04 -4.23
N CYS A 103 16.12 -0.25 -3.28
CA CYS A 103 16.00 0.49 -2.03
C CYS A 103 16.76 -0.23 -0.89
N PRO A 104 18.04 0.08 -0.63
CA PRO A 104 18.77 -0.49 0.51
C PRO A 104 18.30 0.12 1.84
N VAL A 105 17.88 -0.74 2.77
CA VAL A 105 17.53 -0.38 4.16
C VAL A 105 18.05 -1.47 5.08
N GLY A 106 18.93 -1.10 6.01
CA GLY A 106 19.62 -2.06 6.86
C GLY A 106 20.44 -3.05 6.02
N ASP A 107 20.22 -4.34 6.26
CA ASP A 107 20.87 -5.45 5.55
C ASP A 107 20.06 -5.96 4.34
N TYR A 108 18.97 -5.26 3.98
CA TYR A 108 18.01 -5.70 2.96
C TYR A 108 17.88 -4.71 1.82
N THR A 109 17.57 -5.22 0.63
CA THR A 109 17.16 -4.42 -0.53
C THR A 109 15.70 -4.70 -0.84
N PHE A 110 14.91 -3.63 -0.94
CA PHE A 110 13.46 -3.70 -1.18
C PHE A 110 13.09 -3.15 -2.55
N LYS A 111 11.91 -3.53 -3.03
CA LYS A 111 11.25 -2.86 -4.16
C LYS A 111 10.16 -1.95 -3.61
N CYS A 112 10.09 -0.71 -4.08
CA CYS A 112 9.15 0.30 -3.61
C CYS A 112 8.37 0.93 -4.76
N VAL A 113 7.04 0.85 -4.69
CA VAL A 113 6.13 1.66 -5.51
C VAL A 113 5.67 2.85 -4.68
N SER A 114 5.75 4.04 -5.28
CA SER A 114 5.10 5.23 -4.76
C SER A 114 3.88 5.56 -5.61
N ALA A 115 2.75 5.78 -4.94
CA ALA A 115 1.49 6.16 -5.54
C ALA A 115 1.02 7.50 -4.96
N ALA A 116 0.29 8.29 -5.74
CA ALA A 116 -0.20 9.60 -5.33
C ALA A 116 -1.70 9.72 -5.57
N LYS A 117 -2.40 10.43 -4.68
CA LYS A 117 -3.76 10.91 -4.90
C LYS A 117 -3.82 12.40 -4.55
N ASN A 118 -4.94 13.06 -4.80
CA ASN A 118 -5.10 14.44 -4.33
C ASN A 118 -4.96 14.47 -2.80
N LYS A 119 -4.05 15.31 -2.28
CA LYS A 119 -3.76 15.47 -0.86
C LYS A 119 -3.40 14.15 -0.14
N GLY A 120 -2.69 13.25 -0.81
CA GLY A 120 -2.22 12.03 -0.15
C GLY A 120 -1.49 11.09 -1.10
N GLY A 121 -1.22 9.88 -0.63
CA GLY A 121 -0.54 8.88 -1.43
C GLY A 121 -0.42 7.54 -0.72
N ALA A 122 0.32 6.64 -1.35
CA ALA A 122 0.61 5.33 -0.81
C ALA A 122 2.04 4.90 -1.13
N HIS A 123 2.61 4.06 -0.27
CA HIS A 123 3.87 3.36 -0.49
C HIS A 123 3.62 1.87 -0.40
N LEU A 124 4.01 1.14 -1.45
CA LEU A 124 3.96 -0.32 -1.46
C LEU A 124 5.40 -0.83 -1.47
N VAL A 125 5.80 -1.58 -0.46
CA VAL A 125 7.17 -2.07 -0.27
C VAL A 125 7.16 -3.58 -0.27
N MET A 126 7.81 -4.20 -1.25
CA MET A 126 7.93 -5.65 -1.34
C MET A 126 9.18 -6.13 -0.62
N THR A 127 8.99 -7.04 0.36
CA THR A 127 10.06 -7.71 1.10
C THR A 127 10.72 -8.79 0.25
N PRO A 128 11.99 -9.14 0.52
CA PRO A 128 12.65 -10.29 -0.11
C PRO A 128 11.94 -11.64 0.16
N GLY A 129 11.21 -11.75 1.27
CA GLY A 129 10.47 -12.96 1.62
C GLY A 129 9.10 -13.09 0.94
N GLY A 130 8.72 -12.16 0.06
CA GLY A 130 7.52 -12.27 -0.77
C GLY A 130 6.26 -11.69 -0.14
N TYR A 131 6.38 -10.59 0.58
CA TYR A 131 5.26 -9.85 1.18
C TYR A 131 5.27 -8.41 0.70
N ILE A 132 4.11 -7.75 0.76
CA ILE A 132 3.96 -6.35 0.35
C ILE A 132 3.37 -5.56 1.51
N VAL A 133 4.15 -4.62 2.04
CA VAL A 133 3.67 -3.62 3.00
C VAL A 133 3.02 -2.49 2.21
N ILE A 134 1.78 -2.13 2.54
CA ILE A 134 1.02 -1.06 1.91
C ILE A 134 0.76 -0.01 2.98
N CYS A 135 1.29 1.19 2.83
CA CYS A 135 1.08 2.31 3.76
C CYS A 135 0.40 3.47 3.03
N VAL A 136 -0.69 4.00 3.58
CA VAL A 136 -1.44 5.13 3.02
C VAL A 136 -1.33 6.37 3.91
N PHE A 137 -1.18 7.54 3.29
CA PHE A 137 -1.07 8.82 3.98
C PHE A 137 -2.03 9.88 3.42
N ASP A 138 -2.41 10.83 4.27
CA ASP A 138 -3.29 11.96 3.95
C ASP A 138 -2.68 13.29 4.45
N GLU A 139 -2.44 14.22 3.52
CA GLU A 139 -1.88 15.54 3.82
C GLU A 139 -2.82 16.38 4.71
N ASN A 140 -4.14 16.17 4.63
CA ASN A 140 -5.10 16.86 5.49
C ASN A 140 -5.00 16.40 6.95
N ARG A 141 -4.41 15.23 7.20
CA ARG A 141 -4.11 14.71 8.54
C ARG A 141 -2.72 15.14 9.04
N GLY A 142 -2.03 16.05 8.34
CA GLY A 142 -0.67 16.47 8.66
C GLY A 142 0.42 15.46 8.30
N GLN A 143 0.08 14.44 7.53
CA GLN A 143 1.00 13.38 7.11
C GLN A 143 1.70 13.78 5.82
N ASN A 144 2.82 13.13 5.50
CA ASN A 144 3.55 13.43 4.27
C ASN A 144 4.23 12.19 3.69
N LYS A 145 4.66 12.32 2.44
CA LYS A 145 5.34 11.27 1.68
C LYS A 145 6.62 10.77 2.35
N THR A 146 7.38 11.65 2.99
CA THR A 146 8.68 11.28 3.57
C THR A 146 8.50 10.43 4.82
N SER A 147 7.67 10.86 5.78
CA SER A 147 7.42 10.12 7.01
C SER A 147 6.75 8.78 6.73
N SER A 148 5.74 8.77 5.85
CA SER A 148 5.03 7.54 5.49
C SER A 148 5.91 6.52 4.76
N ARG A 149 6.79 6.97 3.86
CA ARG A 149 7.76 6.07 3.19
C ARG A 149 8.73 5.44 4.19
N MET A 150 9.25 6.23 5.14
CA MET A 150 10.15 5.69 6.17
C MET A 150 9.44 4.68 7.07
N ALA A 151 8.19 4.94 7.43
CA ALA A 151 7.37 4.03 8.23
C ALA A 151 7.09 2.70 7.48
N ALA A 152 6.82 2.77 6.17
CA ALA A 152 6.68 1.58 5.32
C ALA A 152 7.95 0.72 5.30
N PHE A 153 9.13 1.35 5.16
CA PHE A 153 10.41 0.63 5.21
C PHE A 153 10.73 0.07 6.60
N ALA A 154 10.41 0.79 7.67
CA ALA A 154 10.63 0.27 9.03
C ALA A 154 9.85 -1.01 9.28
N LEU A 155 8.59 -1.07 8.82
CA LEU A 155 7.79 -2.30 8.90
C LEU A 155 8.34 -3.39 7.98
N ALA A 156 8.72 -3.06 6.73
CA ALA A 156 9.27 -4.02 5.78
C ALA A 156 10.62 -4.62 6.25
N GLU A 157 11.48 -3.80 6.87
CA GLU A 157 12.74 -4.24 7.50
C GLU A 157 12.48 -5.18 8.67
N TYR A 158 11.53 -4.83 9.56
CA TYR A 158 11.14 -5.72 10.65
C TYR A 158 10.63 -7.06 10.13
N MET A 159 9.79 -7.05 9.09
CA MET A 159 9.31 -8.28 8.45
C MET A 159 10.48 -9.12 7.92
N ALA A 160 11.37 -8.51 7.13
CA ALA A 160 12.50 -9.20 6.52
C ALA A 160 13.45 -9.80 7.57
N ALA A 161 13.69 -9.08 8.67
CA ALA A 161 14.47 -9.54 9.81
C ALA A 161 13.87 -10.77 10.52
N ASN A 162 12.56 -10.97 10.41
CA ASN A 162 11.85 -12.09 11.02
C ASN A 162 11.45 -13.18 10.01
N GLY A 163 11.98 -13.13 8.78
CA GLY A 163 11.75 -14.15 7.75
C GLY A 163 10.47 -13.97 6.93
N TYR A 164 9.91 -12.75 6.91
CA TYR A 164 8.76 -12.36 6.09
C TYR A 164 9.19 -11.33 5.03
#